data_AF-A0A920CLV6-F1
#
_entry.id   AF-A0A920CLV6-F1
#
_cell.length_a   1.000
_cell.length_b   1.000
_cell.length_c   1.000
_cell.angle_alpha   90.00
_cell.angle_beta   90.00
_cell.angle_gamma   90.00
#
_symmetry.space_group_name_H-M   'P 1'
#
loop_
_entity.id
_entity.type
_entity.pdbx_description
1 polymer ?
#
loop_
_entity_poly.entity_id
_entity_poly.type
_entity_poly.pdbx_seq_one_letter_code
_entity_poly.pdbx_strand_id
1 'polypeptide(L)' 'MKKRKLTPLGVIIRKRLLDQGKTQVQLAEEVGTTKVYLNYILHGERTGSKYLPRIFAALDLDPEQIEQHTA' A
#
# COMPACT_ATOMS: atom_id res chain seq x y z
N MET A 1 0.89 14.08 -19.09
CA MET A 1 0.44 13.33 -17.89
C MET A 1 1.68 12.91 -17.11
N LYS A 2 1.92 13.44 -15.89
CA LYS A 2 3.07 13.00 -15.07
C LYS A 2 2.91 11.51 -14.79
N LYS A 3 3.89 10.68 -15.19
CA LYS A 3 3.93 9.26 -14.82
C LYS A 3 4.07 9.21 -13.30
N ARG A 4 2.94 9.03 -12.62
CA ARG A 4 2.86 8.77 -11.18
C ARG A 4 3.72 7.53 -10.91
N LYS A 5 4.92 7.74 -10.36
CA LYS A 5 5.82 6.65 -9.96
C LYS A 5 5.34 6.13 -8.60
N LEU A 6 5.25 4.82 -8.47
CA LEU A 6 5.01 4.20 -7.18
C LEU A 6 6.16 4.54 -6.23
N THR A 7 5.84 4.82 -4.98
CA THR A 7 6.86 4.88 -3.91
C THR A 7 7.41 3.47 -3.67
N PRO A 8 8.57 3.32 -3.01
CA PRO A 8 9.08 1.98 -2.67
C PRO A 8 8.07 1.17 -1.85
N LEU A 9 7.39 1.82 -0.90
CA LEU A 9 6.23 1.28 -0.19
C LEU A 9 5.12 0.81 -1.16
N GLY A 10 4.80 1.63 -2.15
CA GLY A 10 3.82 1.30 -3.18
C GLY A 10 4.19 0.06 -3.99
N VAL A 11 5.48 -0.13 -4.28
CA VAL A 11 6.01 -1.33 -4.96
C VAL A 11 5.86 -2.56 -4.08
N ILE A 12 6.24 -2.47 -2.79
CA ILE A 12 6.14 -3.58 -1.83
C ILE A 12 4.69 -4.04 -1.67
N ILE A 13 3.76 -3.10 -1.46
CA ILE A 13 2.33 -3.43 -1.36
C ILE A 13 1.83 -4.12 -2.62
N ARG A 14 2.24 -3.64 -3.81
CA ARG A 14 1.82 -4.23 -5.07
C ARG A 14 2.39 -5.65 -5.27
N LYS A 15 3.63 -5.88 -4.84
CA LYS A 15 4.25 -7.20 -4.84
C LYS A 15 3.50 -8.15 -3.91
N ARG A 16 3.21 -7.71 -2.68
CA ARG A 16 2.50 -8.53 -1.71
C ARG A 16 1.07 -8.86 -2.13
N LEU A 17 0.39 -7.91 -2.76
CA LEU A 17 -0.92 -8.15 -3.39
C LEU A 17 -0.85 -9.27 -4.44
N LEU A 18 0.20 -9.29 -5.26
CA LEU A 18 0.42 -10.37 -6.24
C LEU A 18 0.71 -11.70 -5.56
N ASP A 19 1.58 -11.71 -4.53
CA ASP A 19 1.91 -12.92 -3.77
C ASP A 19 0.68 -13.55 -3.09
N GLN A 20 -0.28 -12.72 -2.65
CA GLN A 20 -1.54 -13.16 -2.04
C GLN A 20 -2.67 -13.36 -3.05
N GLY A 21 -2.45 -13.12 -4.35
CA GLY A 21 -3.52 -13.20 -5.37
C GLY A 21 -4.66 -12.20 -5.15
N LYS A 22 -4.40 -11.09 -4.46
CA LYS A 22 -5.39 -10.11 -4.01
C LYS A 22 -5.35 -8.86 -4.87
N THR A 23 -6.51 -8.30 -5.18
CA THR A 23 -6.61 -7.04 -5.93
C THR A 23 -6.53 -5.83 -5.01
N GLN A 24 -6.14 -4.67 -5.55
CA GLN A 24 -6.18 -3.40 -4.83
C GLN A 24 -7.60 -3.03 -4.36
N VAL A 25 -8.64 -3.49 -5.05
CA VAL A 25 -10.04 -3.24 -4.67
C VAL A 25 -10.37 -4.04 -3.40
N GLN A 26 -10.06 -5.34 -3.40
CA GLN A 26 -10.29 -6.20 -2.24
C GLN A 26 -9.52 -5.72 -1.00
N LEU A 27 -8.26 -5.30 -1.17
CA LEU A 27 -7.51 -4.71 -0.08
C LEU A 27 -8.15 -3.41 0.43
N ALA A 28 -8.65 -2.56 -0.47
CA ALA A 28 -9.32 -1.33 -0.07
C ALA A 28 -10.59 -1.62 0.72
N GLU A 29 -11.40 -2.58 0.28
CA GLU A 29 -12.61 -3.02 0.98
C GLU A 29 -12.30 -3.58 2.37
N GLU A 30 -11.28 -4.43 2.50
CA GLU A 30 -10.87 -5.03 3.77
C GLU A 30 -10.32 -3.99 4.78
N VAL A 31 -9.57 -3.02 4.28
CA VAL A 31 -9.03 -1.92 5.10
C VAL A 31 -10.13 -0.89 5.47
N GLY A 32 -11.26 -0.92 4.76
CA GLY A 32 -12.35 0.05 4.89
C GLY A 32 -12.02 1.40 4.25
N THR A 33 -11.34 1.37 3.10
CA THR A 33 -10.96 2.55 2.31
C THR A 33 -11.38 2.40 0.85
N THR A 34 -11.09 3.40 0.02
CA THR A 34 -11.37 3.35 -1.43
C THR A 34 -10.10 3.06 -2.22
N LYS A 35 -10.24 2.40 -3.38
CA LYS A 35 -9.11 2.17 -4.32
C LYS A 35 -8.38 3.48 -4.67
N VAL A 36 -9.11 4.57 -4.80
CA VAL A 36 -8.54 5.90 -5.12
C VAL A 36 -7.67 6.39 -3.96
N TYR A 37 -8.16 6.27 -2.73
CA TYR A 37 -7.40 6.65 -1.55
C TYR A 37 -6.16 5.78 -1.36
N LEU A 38 -6.29 4.47 -1.58
CA LEU A 38 -5.16 3.54 -1.60
C LEU A 38 -4.11 3.96 -2.65
N ASN A 39 -4.55 4.34 -3.84
CA ASN A 39 -3.66 4.83 -4.89
C ASN A 39 -2.88 6.08 -4.45
N TYR A 40 -3.51 7.02 -3.75
CA TYR A 40 -2.81 8.19 -3.21
C TYR A 40 -1.74 7.81 -2.17
N ILE A 41 -1.98 6.80 -1.33
CA ILE A 41 -0.97 6.30 -0.38
C ILE A 41 0.21 5.68 -1.14
N LEU A 42 -0.07 4.82 -2.13
CA LEU A 42 0.94 4.11 -2.92
C LEU A 42 1.85 5.05 -3.74
N HIS A 43 1.38 6.27 -4.03
CA HIS A 43 2.12 7.30 -4.77
C HIS A 43 2.67 8.41 -3.87
N GLY A 44 2.51 8.30 -2.55
CA GLY A 44 3.00 9.29 -1.59
C GLY A 44 2.25 10.63 -1.62
N GLU A 45 1.09 10.70 -2.27
CA GLU A 45 0.22 11.88 -2.28
C GLU A 45 -0.51 12.07 -0.94
N ARG A 46 -0.61 10.99 -0.14
CA ARG A 46 -1.13 10.98 1.22
C ARG A 46 -0.29 10.05 2.08
N THR A 47 0.01 10.48 3.31
CA THR A 47 0.66 9.64 4.33
C THR A 47 -0.22 8.46 4.72
N GLY A 48 -1.54 8.62 4.76
CA GLY A 48 -2.46 7.51 5.03
C GLY A 48 -2.28 6.88 6.40
N SER A 49 -1.77 7.61 7.40
CA SER A 49 -1.37 7.11 8.72
C SER A 49 -2.44 6.29 9.45
N LYS A 50 -3.72 6.59 9.22
CA LYS A 50 -4.84 5.80 9.77
C LYS A 50 -5.01 4.42 9.12
N TYR A 51 -4.69 4.31 7.83
CA TYR A 51 -4.93 3.12 7.02
C TYR A 51 -3.66 2.28 6.82
N LEU A 52 -2.47 2.86 6.94
CA LEU A 52 -1.20 2.12 6.83
C LEU A 52 -1.12 0.92 7.77
N PRO A 53 -1.42 1.04 9.09
CA PRO A 53 -1.40 -0.13 9.98
C PRO A 53 -2.38 -1.22 9.56
N ARG A 54 -3.54 -0.83 9.02
CA ARG A 54 -4.55 -1.78 8.52
C ARG A 54 -4.11 -2.45 7.22
N ILE A 55 -3.47 -1.71 6.31
CA ILE A 55 -2.90 -2.24 5.07
C ILE A 55 -1.79 -3.24 5.41
N PHE A 56 -0.94 -2.90 6.36
CA PHE A 56 0.13 -3.77 6.85
C PHE A 56 -0.43 -5.04 7.48
N ALA A 57 -1.43 -4.93 8.36
CA ALA A 57 -2.12 -6.11 8.91
C ALA A 57 -2.80 -6.97 7.82
N ALA A 58 -3.51 -6.35 6.88
CA ALA A 58 -4.22 -7.03 5.79
C ALA A 58 -3.29 -7.73 4.78
N LEU A 59 -2.05 -7.26 4.68
CA LEU A 59 -1.02 -7.80 3.79
C LEU A 59 0.04 -8.61 4.54
N ASP A 60 -0.09 -8.74 5.86
CA ASP A 60 0.89 -9.40 6.73
C ASP A 60 2.31 -8.85 6.46
N LEU A 61 2.43 -7.52 6.54
CA LEU A 61 3.66 -6.77 6.34
C LEU A 61 4.12 -6.13 7.64
N ASP A 62 5.39 -6.29 7.98
CA ASP A 62 5.98 -5.60 9.12
C ASP A 62 6.47 -4.20 8.72
N PRO A 63 6.02 -3.12 9.40
CA PRO A 63 6.43 -1.75 9.09
C PRO A 63 7.95 -1.55 9.23
N GLU A 64 8.59 -2.24 10.18
CA GLU A 64 10.05 -2.19 10.38
C GLU A 64 10.83 -2.77 9.19
N GLN A 65 10.28 -3.78 8.51
CA GLN A 65 10.90 -4.38 7.31
C GLN A 65 10.81 -3.45 6.10
N ILE A 66 9.82 -2.54 6.08
CA ILE A 66 9.63 -1.58 4.99
C ILE A 66 10.59 -0.40 5.13
N GLU A 67 10.83 0.11 6.35
CA GLU A 67 11.78 1.20 6.59
C GLU A 67 13.19 0.84 6.12
N GLN A 68 13.61 -0.42 6.31
CA GLN A 68 14.91 -0.94 5.88
C GLN A 68 15.08 -1.04 4.35
N HIS A 69 13.98 -1.09 3.58
CA HIS A 69 14.01 -1.11 2.10
C HIS A 69 13.86 0.28 1.46
N THR A 70 13.64 1.32 2.28
CA THR A 70 13.51 2.71 1.83
C THR A 70 14.72 3.59 2.14
N ALA A 71 15.71 3.07 2.88
CA ALA A 71 16.95 3.75 3.25
C ALA A 71 18.06 3.61 2.20
#